data_AF-A0A453JHA4-F1
#
_entry.id   AF-A0A453JHA4-F1
#
_cell.length_a   1.000
_cell.length_b   1.000
_cell.length_c   1.000
_cell.angle_alpha   90.00
_cell.angle_beta   90.00
_cell.angle_gamma   90.00
#
_symmetry.space_group_name_H-M   'P 1'
#
loop_
_entity.id
_entity.type
_entity.pdbx_description
1 polymer ?
#
loop_
_entity_poly.entity_id
_entity_poly.type
_entity_poly.pdbx_seq_one_letter_code
_entity_poly.pdbx_strand_id
1 'polypeptide(L)'
;ETMAASSSALILLLATALTAGASARSFSITNRCSFTVWPAATPAGGGRQLNNGETWNLDIPDGTRCARIWGRTGCTSTATAADAAPATVAARSPAPSPASPR
;
A
#
# COMPACT_ATOMS: atom_id res chain seq x y z
N GLU A 1 -39.13 -21.60 21.90
CA GLU A 1 -38.37 -20.33 21.72
C GLU A 1 -37.26 -20.59 20.70
N THR A 2 -37.46 -20.27 19.41
CA THR A 2 -36.41 -20.57 18.38
C THR A 2 -36.35 -19.57 17.23
N MET A 3 -37.13 -18.49 17.26
CA MET A 3 -37.15 -17.46 16.20
C MET A 3 -36.04 -16.39 16.36
N ALA A 4 -34.84 -16.77 16.82
CA ALA A 4 -33.70 -15.84 16.95
C ALA A 4 -32.46 -16.31 16.18
N ALA A 5 -32.39 -17.60 15.80
CA ALA A 5 -31.25 -18.16 15.10
C ALA A 5 -31.19 -17.71 13.62
N SER A 6 -32.34 -17.59 12.94
CA SER A 6 -32.40 -17.26 11.51
C SER A 6 -31.98 -15.82 11.20
N SER A 7 -32.38 -14.85 12.03
CA SER A 7 -32.04 -13.43 11.82
C SER A 7 -30.56 -13.17 12.06
N SER A 8 -29.99 -13.75 13.12
CA SER A 8 -28.56 -13.63 13.45
C SER A 8 -27.67 -14.32 12.42
N ALA A 9 -28.09 -15.49 11.92
CA ALA A 9 -27.38 -16.20 10.85
C ALA A 9 -27.39 -15.40 9.54
N LEU A 10 -28.52 -14.77 9.19
CA LEU A 10 -28.62 -13.93 8.00
C LEU A 10 -27.72 -12.69 8.11
N ILE A 11 -27.67 -12.04 9.27
CA ILE A 11 -26.79 -10.89 9.53
C ILE A 11 -25.31 -11.29 9.41
N LEU A 12 -24.90 -12.43 9.99
CA LEU A 12 -23.54 -12.96 9.82
C LEU A 12 -23.22 -13.29 8.35
N LEU A 13 -24.18 -13.84 7.61
CA LEU A 13 -24.00 -14.19 6.20
C LEU A 13 -23.86 -12.93 5.32
N LEU A 14 -24.66 -11.89 5.56
CA LEU A 14 -24.53 -10.60 4.87
C LEU A 14 -23.21 -9.89 5.22
N ALA A 15 -22.78 -9.94 6.49
CA ALA A 15 -21.53 -9.33 6.93
C ALA A 15 -20.30 -10.00 6.29
N THR A 16 -20.31 -11.33 6.15
CA THR A 16 -19.24 -12.08 5.48
C THR A 16 -19.25 -11.92 3.96
N ALA A 17 -20.42 -11.77 3.33
CA ALA A 17 -20.50 -11.47 1.91
C ALA A 17 -19.93 -10.09 1.55
N LEU A 18 -20.04 -9.10 2.45
CA LEU A 18 -19.57 -7.73 2.20
C LEU A 18 -18.03 -7.60 2.23
N THR A 19 -17.33 -8.50 2.91
CA THR A 19 -15.85 -8.48 2.98
C THR A 19 -15.17 -9.24 1.85
N ALA A 20 -15.91 -10.02 1.06
CA ALA A 20 -15.37 -10.84 -0.04
C ALA A 20 -14.81 -10.03 -1.23
N GLY A 21 -14.96 -8.70 -1.25
CA GLY A 21 -14.53 -7.82 -2.33
C GLY A 21 -13.22 -7.05 -2.09
N ALA A 22 -12.62 -7.11 -0.89
CA ALA A 22 -11.42 -6.31 -0.61
C ALA A 22 -10.18 -6.93 -1.27
N SER A 23 -9.72 -6.36 -2.39
CA SER A 23 -8.49 -6.75 -3.05
C SER A 23 -7.39 -5.71 -2.79
N ALA A 24 -6.18 -6.17 -2.49
CA ALA A 24 -5.04 -5.27 -2.33
C ALA A 24 -4.01 -5.56 -3.42
N ARG A 25 -3.28 -4.51 -3.79
CA ARG A 25 -2.23 -4.54 -4.80
C ARG A 25 -0.90 -4.18 -4.14
N SER A 26 -0.04 -5.18 -3.98
CA SER A 26 1.21 -5.04 -3.23
C SER A 26 2.37 -4.59 -4.14
N PHE A 27 2.97 -3.45 -3.82
CA PHE A 27 4.17 -2.94 -4.48
C PHE A 27 5.40 -3.19 -3.62
N SER A 28 6.47 -3.73 -4.21
CA SER A 28 7.76 -3.89 -3.55
C SER A 28 8.72 -2.78 -3.98
N ILE A 29 9.14 -1.98 -3.02
CA ILE A 29 10.06 -0.85 -3.21
C ILE A 29 11.38 -1.21 -2.51
N THR A 30 12.45 -1.43 -3.27
CA THR A 30 13.75 -1.84 -2.72
C THR A 30 14.77 -0.73 -2.91
N ASN A 31 15.48 -0.35 -1.84
CA ASN A 31 16.61 0.56 -1.95
C ASN A 31 17.86 -0.20 -2.39
N ARG A 32 18.26 -0.03 -3.66
CA ARG A 32 19.51 -0.57 -4.21
C ARG A 32 20.67 0.44 -4.15
N CYS A 33 20.45 1.65 -3.66
CA CYS A 33 21.47 2.69 -3.52
C CYS A 33 22.31 2.44 -2.26
N SER A 34 23.60 2.81 -2.28
CA SER A 34 24.52 2.68 -1.13
C SER A 34 24.21 3.61 0.04
N PHE A 35 23.24 4.51 -0.11
CA PHE A 35 22.81 5.49 0.87
C PHE A 35 21.31 5.34 1.19
N THR A 36 20.89 5.92 2.31
CA THR A 36 19.50 5.92 2.76
C THR A 36 18.60 6.76 1.85
N VAL A 37 17.40 6.26 1.58
CA VAL A 37 16.35 6.93 0.80
C VAL A 37 15.05 6.97 1.59
N TRP A 38 14.16 7.91 1.26
CA TRP A 38 12.86 8.10 1.90
C TRP A 38 11.74 8.05 0.86
N PRO A 39 11.42 6.86 0.31
CA PRO A 39 10.31 6.70 -0.60
C PRO A 39 9.00 7.19 0.03
N ALA A 40 8.16 7.77 -0.80
CA ALA A 40 6.82 8.17 -0.46
C ALA A 40 5.83 7.70 -1.53
N ALA A 41 4.60 7.47 -1.11
CA ALA A 41 3.51 7.01 -1.93
C ALA A 41 2.20 7.74 -1.58
N THR A 42 1.47 8.13 -2.62
CA THR A 42 0.13 8.72 -2.51
C THR A 42 -0.85 8.02 -3.44
N PRO A 43 -2.16 7.98 -3.12
CA PRO A 43 -2.79 8.48 -1.88
C PRO A 43 -2.58 7.56 -0.66
N ALA A 44 -2.08 6.34 -0.85
CA ALA A 44 -1.84 5.37 0.22
C ALA A 44 -0.34 5.10 0.40
N GLY A 45 0.07 4.86 1.65
CA GLY A 45 1.43 4.44 2.01
C GLY A 45 2.29 5.50 2.72
N GLY A 46 2.01 6.79 2.54
CA GLY A 46 2.75 7.85 3.22
C GLY A 46 4.22 7.86 2.79
N GLY A 47 5.16 7.81 3.73
CA GLY A 47 6.57 7.65 3.40
C GLY A 47 7.35 6.97 4.52
N ARG A 48 8.40 6.23 4.15
CA ARG A 48 9.22 5.44 5.07
C ARG A 48 10.68 5.54 4.69
N GLN A 49 11.56 5.56 5.70
CA GLN A 49 13.00 5.43 5.49
C GLN A 49 13.36 4.02 5.04
N LEU A 50 14.20 3.91 4.02
CA LEU A 50 14.83 2.66 3.58
C LEU A 50 16.35 2.79 3.57
N ASN A 51 17.01 1.99 4.40
CA ASN A 51 18.46 1.83 4.38
C ASN A 51 18.89 0.98 3.16
N ASN A 52 20.19 0.92 2.89
CA ASN A 52 20.71 0.12 1.77
C ASN A 52 20.26 -1.35 1.89
N GLY A 53 19.70 -1.89 0.80
CA GLY A 53 19.23 -3.28 0.73
C GLY A 53 17.84 -3.51 1.31
N GLU A 54 17.26 -2.55 2.05
CA GLU A 54 15.92 -2.71 2.62
C GLU A 54 14.83 -2.64 1.56
N THR A 55 13.75 -3.37 1.83
CA THR A 55 12.54 -3.39 1.01
C THR A 55 11.33 -2.94 1.81
N TRP A 56 10.47 -2.16 1.17
CA TRP A 56 9.16 -1.78 1.66
C TRP A 56 8.09 -2.40 0.77
N ASN A 57 7.27 -3.25 1.37
CA ASN A 57 6.05 -3.76 0.77
C ASN A 57 4.91 -2.81 1.12
N LEU A 58 4.33 -2.20 0.09
CA LEU A 58 3.20 -1.28 0.20
C LEU A 58 1.97 -1.90 -0.45
N ASP A 59 0.97 -2.20 0.36
CA ASP A 59 -0.34 -2.63 -0.11
C ASP A 59 -1.21 -1.42 -0.41
N ILE A 60 -1.57 -1.26 -1.68
CA ILE A 60 -2.51 -0.24 -2.15
C ILE A 60 -3.86 -0.92 -2.41
N PRO A 61 -4.96 -0.46 -1.78
CA PRO A 61 -6.27 -1.05 -2.03
C PRO A 61 -6.66 -0.93 -3.51
N ASP A 62 -7.39 -1.93 -4.00
CA ASP A 62 -7.93 -1.91 -5.35
C ASP A 62 -8.83 -0.67 -5.58
N GLY A 63 -8.95 -0.27 -6.85
CA GLY A 63 -9.66 0.96 -7.20
C GLY A 63 -8.89 2.28 -6.93
N THR A 64 -7.72 2.24 -6.26
CA THR A 64 -6.88 3.43 -6.09
C THR A 64 -6.41 3.96 -7.45
N ARG A 65 -6.92 5.13 -7.85
CA ARG A 65 -6.54 5.83 -9.09
C ARG A 65 -5.36 6.77 -8.83
N CYS A 66 -4.57 7.02 -9.88
CA CYS A 66 -3.50 8.03 -9.87
C CYS A 66 -2.45 7.84 -8.77
N ALA A 67 -2.15 6.60 -8.39
CA ALA A 67 -1.11 6.31 -7.41
C ALA A 67 0.26 6.77 -7.91
N ARG A 68 1.04 7.42 -7.04
CA ARG A 68 2.41 7.87 -7.33
C ARG A 68 3.35 7.35 -6.27
N ILE A 69 4.51 6.86 -6.69
CA ILE A 69 5.60 6.44 -5.82
C ILE A 69 6.85 7.19 -6.28
N TRP A 70 7.56 7.83 -5.37
CA TRP A 70 8.79 8.57 -5.68
C TRP A 70 9.80 8.45 -4.55
N GLY A 71 11.07 8.67 -4.86
CA GLY A 71 12.15 8.72 -3.88
C GLY A 71 12.44 10.11 -3.38
N ARG A 72 12.98 10.15 -2.17
CA ARG A 72 13.64 11.32 -1.60
C ARG A 72 15.00 10.91 -1.07
N THR A 73 15.97 11.81 -1.15
CA THR A 73 17.31 11.62 -0.59
C THR A 73 17.68 12.78 0.32
N GLY A 74 18.58 12.53 1.27
CA GLY A 74 19.11 13.55 2.16
C GLY A 74 18.16 14.02 3.27
N CYS A 75 17.12 13.25 3.60
CA CYS A 75 16.26 13.59 4.74
C CYS A 75 16.96 13.19 6.05
N THR A 76 17.07 14.06 7.03
CA THR A 76 17.41 13.68 8.42
C THR A 76 16.12 13.47 9.21
N SER A 77 16.18 12.86 10.40
CA SER A 77 15.01 12.74 11.30
C SER A 77 14.43 14.09 11.74
N THR A 78 15.13 15.19 11.43
CA THR A 78 14.73 16.58 11.66
C THR A 78 14.33 17.32 10.37
N ALA A 79 14.48 16.69 9.20
CA ALA A 79 14.19 17.32 7.91
C ALA A 79 12.71 17.24 7.57
N THR A 80 12.15 18.34 7.08
CA THR A 80 10.76 18.41 6.63
C THR A 80 10.67 17.92 5.19
N ALA A 81 9.47 17.55 4.73
CA ALA A 81 9.26 17.14 3.34
C ALA A 81 9.71 18.21 2.30
N ALA A 82 9.78 19.48 2.70
CA ALA A 82 10.27 20.58 1.88
C ALA A 82 11.81 20.56 1.67
N ASP A 83 12.56 19.97 2.59
CA ASP A 83 14.03 19.97 2.57
C ASP A 83 14.62 18.80 1.75
N ALA A 84 13.75 17.93 1.23
CA ALA A 84 14.15 16.69 0.59
C ALA A 84 14.34 16.86 -0.93
N ALA A 85 15.49 16.42 -1.45
CA ALA A 85 15.74 16.39 -2.89
C ALA A 85 15.01 15.21 -3.57
N PRO A 86 14.49 15.39 -4.80
CA PRO A 86 13.84 14.32 -5.55
C PRO A 86 14.85 13.22 -5.91
N ALA A 87 14.46 11.96 -5.74
CA ALA A 87 15.23 10.80 -6.16
C ALA A 87 14.37 9.84 -6.98
N THR A 88 14.99 9.17 -7.94
CA THR A 88 14.31 8.13 -8.73
C THR A 88 14.27 6.84 -7.93
N VAL A 89 13.09 6.25 -7.77
CA VAL A 89 12.92 4.94 -7.13
C VAL A 89 12.25 4.00 -8.11
N ALA A 90 12.82 2.82 -8.27
CA ALA A 90 12.20 1.74 -9.01
C ALA A 90 11.22 1.00 -8.09
N ALA A 91 9.94 0.96 -8.48
CA ALA A 91 8.94 0.12 -7.84
C ALA A 91 8.62 -1.04 -8.78
N ARG A 92 8.55 -2.25 -8.24
CA ARG A 92 8.10 -3.41 -9.03
C ARG A 92 6.58 -3.48 -9.00
N SER A 93 5.96 -3.45 -10.17
CA SER A 93 4.51 -3.58 -10.28
C SER A 93 4.06 -5.00 -9.86
N PRO A 94 2.98 -5.11 -9.09
CA PRO A 94 2.36 -6.39 -8.79
C PRO A 94 1.79 -7.06 -10.05
N ALA A 95 1.75 -8.39 -10.03
CA ALA A 95 1.06 -9.18 -11.04
C ALA A 95 -0.41 -8.72 -11.22
N PRO A 96 -1.03 -8.91 -12.38
CA PRO A 96 -2.46 -8.64 -12.55
C PRO A 96 -3.28 -9.47 -11.56
N SER A 97 -4.10 -8.82 -10.72
CA SER A 97 -5.05 -9.51 -9.85
C SER A 97 -6.01 -10.33 -10.71
N PRO A 98 -6.29 -11.59 -10.35
CA PRO A 98 -7.22 -12.45 -11.10
C PRO A 98 -8.67 -11.94 -11.04
N ALA A 99 -8.99 -11.01 -10.14
CA ALA A 99 -10.35 -10.54 -9.84
C ALA A 99 -10.76 -9.21 -10.52
N SER A 100 -9.99 -8.67 -11.47
CA SER A 100 -10.40 -7.47 -12.21
C SER A 100 -11.03 -7.86 -13.55
N PRO A 101 -12.35 -8.03 -13.67
CA PRO A 101 -12.99 -8.07 -14.99
C PRO A 101 -12.77 -6.71 -15.66
N ARG A 102 -12.46 -6.74 -16.97
CA ARG A 102 -12.38 -5.56 -17.82
C ARG A 102 -13.75 -4.90 -17.98
#